data_AF-A0A831RFB3-F1
#
_entry.id   AF-A0A831RFB3-F1
#
_cell.length_a   1.000
_cell.length_b   1.000
_cell.length_c   1.000
_cell.angle_alpha   90.00
_cell.angle_beta   90.00
_cell.angle_gamma   90.00
#
_symmetry.space_group_name_H-M   'P 1'
#
loop_
_entity.id
_entity.type
_entity.pdbx_description
1 polymer ?
#
loop_
_entity_poly.entity_id
_entity_poly.type
_entity_poly.pdbx_seq_one_letter_code
_entity_poly.pdbx_strand_id
1 'polypeptide(L)'
;GREGSAESDRRWTAKVTDVRNWFLFAASERWREDDSEHEHYADSSGKSGGQKEKLAYTVLAASLAYQFGLATDPHRPRSFRLVVIDEAFGRGSDESARYGLELFQRLGLQLLIVTPLQKIHVIEPYVAAVGYVFNRDGRESLLRQLTVEAYRAEREIRQAESEVTT
;
A
#
# COMPACT_ATOMS: atom_id res chain seq x y z
N GLY A 1 7.58 17.26 40.63
CA GLY A 1 8.50 16.67 39.63
C GLY A 1 9.92 16.96 40.07
N ARG A 2 10.87 16.07 39.76
CA ARG A 2 12.29 16.33 40.00
C ARG A 2 12.75 17.44 39.03
N GLU A 3 13.71 18.28 39.42
CA GLU A 3 14.26 19.28 38.49
C GLU A 3 14.86 18.57 37.27
N GLY A 4 14.52 19.05 36.07
CA GLY A 4 14.93 18.44 34.79
C GLY A 4 14.07 17.28 34.27
N SER A 5 13.10 16.74 35.03
CA SER A 5 12.26 15.61 34.59
C SER A 5 10.90 16.01 34.00
N ALA A 6 10.53 17.30 34.04
CA ALA A 6 9.18 17.78 33.71
C ALA A 6 8.69 17.44 32.29
N GLU A 7 9.60 17.27 31.32
CA GLU A 7 9.25 16.85 29.97
C GLU A 7 9.06 15.33 29.88
N SER A 8 9.93 14.56 30.56
CA SER A 8 9.83 13.11 30.67
C SER A 8 8.54 12.71 31.40
N ASP A 9 8.22 13.38 32.50
CA ASP A 9 7.01 13.14 33.30
C ASP A 9 5.74 13.44 32.50
N ARG A 10 5.76 14.51 31.66
CA ARG A 10 4.65 14.82 30.74
C ARG A 10 4.49 13.76 29.65
N ARG A 11 5.58 13.32 29.01
CA ARG A 11 5.56 12.23 28.02
C ARG A 11 5.07 10.92 28.63
N TRP A 12 5.53 10.60 29.83
CA TRP A 12 5.12 9.41 30.55
C TRP A 12 3.63 9.45 30.89
N THR A 13 3.16 10.57 31.45
CA THR A 13 1.74 10.75 31.79
C THR A 13 0.89 10.58 30.54
N ALA A 14 1.20 11.27 29.44
CA ALA A 14 0.47 11.13 28.19
C ALA A 14 0.44 9.68 27.67
N LYS A 15 1.57 8.96 27.78
CA LYS A 15 1.67 7.54 27.39
C LYS A 15 0.76 6.65 28.23
N VAL A 16 0.80 6.79 29.56
CA VAL A 16 0.05 5.90 30.47
C VAL A 16 -1.40 6.29 30.64
N THR A 17 -1.80 7.55 30.40
CA THR A 17 -3.22 7.95 30.49
C THR A 17 -4.00 7.64 29.21
N ASP A 18 -3.32 7.46 28.08
CA ASP A 18 -3.97 7.05 26.84
C ASP A 18 -4.23 5.53 26.85
N VAL A 19 -5.49 5.16 27.09
CA VAL A 19 -5.97 3.77 27.13
C VAL A 19 -5.65 2.98 25.87
N ARG A 20 -5.43 3.63 24.71
CA ARG A 20 -5.04 2.95 23.47
C ARG A 20 -3.68 2.26 23.59
N ASN A 21 -2.79 2.80 24.43
CA ASN A 21 -1.46 2.22 24.67
C ASN A 21 -1.49 0.99 25.60
N TRP A 22 -2.66 0.64 26.15
CA TRP A 22 -2.82 -0.47 27.09
C TRP A 22 -3.22 -1.77 26.38
N PHE A 23 -3.61 -1.68 25.11
CA PHE A 23 -3.98 -2.83 24.30
C PHE A 23 -2.82 -3.24 23.40
N LEU A 24 -2.53 -4.55 23.41
CA LEU A 24 -1.67 -5.19 22.44
C LEU A 24 -2.55 -5.89 21.42
N PHE A 25 -2.34 -5.60 20.15
CA PHE A 25 -3.05 -6.25 19.05
C PHE A 25 -2.14 -7.27 18.41
N ALA A 26 -2.65 -8.47 18.22
CA ALA A 26 -2.04 -9.51 17.39
C ALA A 26 -3.00 -9.87 16.27
N ALA A 27 -2.46 -10.18 15.09
CA ALA A 27 -3.25 -10.71 13.97
C ALA A 27 -2.82 -12.15 13.71
N SER A 28 -3.78 -13.05 13.49
CA SER A 28 -3.54 -14.45 13.10
C SER A 28 -4.15 -14.65 11.71
N GLU A 29 -3.31 -14.97 10.73
CA GLU A 29 -3.73 -15.44 9.41
C GLU A 29 -3.96 -16.95 9.51
N ARG A 30 -5.14 -17.41 9.09
CA ARG A 30 -5.55 -18.81 9.18
C ARG A 30 -6.05 -19.31 7.83
N TRP A 31 -5.77 -20.58 7.53
CA TRP A 31 -6.29 -21.23 6.34
C TRP A 31 -7.80 -21.42 6.46
N ARG A 32 -8.54 -21.13 5.38
CA ARG A 32 -10.01 -21.28 5.40
C ARG A 32 -10.48 -22.73 5.44
N GLU A 33 -9.65 -23.67 4.98
CA GLU A 33 -10.04 -25.07 4.84
C GLU A 33 -10.04 -25.83 6.17
N ASP A 34 -9.08 -25.54 7.05
CA ASP A 34 -8.87 -26.28 8.30
C ASP A 34 -8.71 -25.39 9.54
N ASP A 35 -8.83 -24.07 9.39
CA ASP A 35 -8.61 -23.06 10.43
C ASP A 35 -7.23 -23.16 11.12
N SER A 36 -6.26 -23.81 10.45
CA SER A 36 -4.91 -23.91 10.94
C SER A 36 -4.21 -22.55 10.83
N GLU A 37 -3.43 -22.21 11.85
CA GLU A 37 -2.70 -20.95 11.88
C GLU A 37 -1.57 -20.99 10.84
N HIS A 38 -1.67 -20.10 9.86
CA HIS A 38 -0.66 -19.93 8.82
C HIS A 38 0.42 -18.97 9.31
N GLU A 39 0.03 -17.80 9.85
CA GLU A 39 0.97 -16.77 10.29
C GLU A 39 0.44 -16.01 11.51
N HIS A 40 1.27 -15.88 12.55
CA HIS A 40 0.92 -15.17 13.78
C HIS A 40 1.73 -13.88 13.96
N TYR A 41 1.10 -12.71 13.88
CA TYR A 41 1.74 -11.40 13.96
C TYR A 41 1.59 -10.79 15.36
N ALA A 42 2.56 -11.05 16.25
CA ALA A 42 2.62 -10.46 17.60
C ALA A 42 3.82 -9.51 17.70
N ASP A 43 3.54 -8.20 17.68
CA ASP A 43 4.50 -7.10 17.76
C ASP A 43 5.65 -7.13 16.70
N SER A 44 6.13 -5.95 16.39
CA SER A 44 7.15 -5.62 15.40
C SER A 44 8.57 -6.20 15.67
N SER A 45 8.75 -7.05 16.69
CA SER A 45 10.05 -7.37 17.29
C SER A 45 10.72 -8.68 16.82
N GLY A 46 10.15 -9.45 15.88
CA GLY A 46 10.76 -10.73 15.46
C GLY A 46 10.55 -11.22 14.01
N LYS A 47 9.94 -10.43 13.12
CA LYS A 47 9.53 -10.88 11.77
C LYS A 47 10.36 -10.32 10.60
N SER A 48 10.34 -11.03 9.47
CA SER A 48 10.99 -10.60 8.21
C SER A 48 10.38 -9.30 7.69
N GLY A 49 11.14 -8.50 6.94
CA GLY A 49 10.68 -7.21 6.40
C GLY A 49 9.37 -7.34 5.59
N GLY A 50 9.26 -8.38 4.77
CA GLY A 50 8.05 -8.63 3.96
C GLY A 50 6.81 -8.99 4.80
N GLN A 51 6.97 -9.74 5.90
CA GLN A 51 5.85 -10.06 6.80
C GLN A 51 5.29 -8.80 7.49
N LYS A 52 6.15 -7.84 7.85
CA LYS A 52 5.72 -6.56 8.43
C LYS A 52 4.95 -5.71 7.42
N GLU A 53 5.38 -5.72 6.16
CA GLU A 53 4.70 -5.01 5.07
C GLU A 53 3.33 -5.60 4.76
N LYS A 54 3.22 -6.93 4.65
CA LYS A 54 1.93 -7.62 4.43
C LYS A 54 0.91 -7.24 5.51
N LEU A 55 1.32 -7.28 6.78
CA LEU A 55 0.46 -6.87 7.90
C LEU A 55 0.04 -5.40 7.79
N ALA A 56 0.97 -4.49 7.48
CA ALA A 56 0.67 -3.07 7.33
C ALA A 56 -0.39 -2.83 6.25
N TYR A 57 -0.29 -3.50 5.10
CA TYR A 57 -1.29 -3.41 4.03
C TYR A 57 -2.65 -3.97 4.47
N THR A 58 -2.68 -5.10 5.18
CA THR A 58 -3.92 -5.68 5.71
C THR A 58 -4.60 -4.73 6.70
N VAL A 59 -3.84 -4.14 7.62
CA VAL A 59 -4.36 -3.16 8.59
C VAL A 59 -4.89 -1.92 7.87
N LEU A 60 -4.17 -1.40 6.88
CA LEU A 60 -4.59 -0.24 6.09
C LEU A 60 -5.87 -0.55 5.30
N ALA A 61 -5.93 -1.69 4.64
CA ALA A 61 -7.08 -2.15 3.89
C ALA A 61 -8.31 -2.36 4.77
N ALA A 62 -8.15 -2.98 5.95
CA ALA A 62 -9.21 -3.14 6.93
C ALA A 62 -9.72 -1.78 7.45
N SER A 63 -8.80 -0.83 7.69
CA SER A 63 -9.13 0.53 8.10
C SER A 63 -9.93 1.26 7.03
N LEU A 64 -9.54 1.15 5.76
CA LEU A 64 -10.28 1.72 4.63
C LEU A 64 -11.64 1.04 4.46
N ALA A 65 -11.70 -0.29 4.57
CA ALA A 65 -12.95 -1.03 4.48
C ALA A 65 -13.95 -0.61 5.56
N TYR A 66 -13.46 -0.39 6.78
CA TYR A 66 -14.23 0.17 7.88
C TYR A 66 -14.70 1.60 7.57
N GLN A 67 -13.79 2.48 7.15
CA GLN A 67 -14.08 3.88 6.84
C GLN A 67 -15.13 4.06 5.73
N PHE A 68 -15.08 3.21 4.70
CA PHE A 68 -16.05 3.21 3.60
C PHE A 68 -17.33 2.44 3.92
N GLY A 69 -17.41 1.75 5.07
CA GLY A 69 -18.57 0.94 5.46
C GLY A 69 -18.79 -0.25 4.52
N LEU A 70 -17.72 -0.88 4.03
CA LEU A 70 -17.81 -2.00 3.08
C LEU A 70 -18.47 -3.24 3.69
N ALA A 71 -18.47 -3.36 5.02
CA ALA A 71 -19.02 -4.50 5.74
C ALA A 71 -20.52 -4.41 6.04
N THR A 72 -21.16 -3.24 5.82
CA THR A 72 -22.42 -2.92 6.53
C THR A 72 -23.66 -2.77 5.67
N ASP A 73 -23.60 -2.70 4.33
CA ASP A 73 -24.82 -2.65 3.52
C ASP A 73 -24.63 -3.00 2.02
N PRO A 74 -25.19 -4.12 1.51
CA PRO A 74 -25.17 -4.46 0.08
C PRO A 74 -26.05 -3.54 -0.79
N HIS A 75 -26.89 -2.69 -0.21
CA HIS A 75 -27.79 -1.76 -0.91
C HIS A 75 -27.29 -0.31 -0.92
N ARG A 76 -26.09 -0.03 -0.41
CA ARG A 76 -25.55 1.33 -0.39
C ARG A 76 -25.23 1.78 -1.83
N PRO A 77 -25.79 2.93 -2.30
CA PRO A 77 -25.53 3.41 -3.65
C PRO A 77 -24.03 3.65 -3.84
N ARG A 78 -23.54 3.29 -5.04
CA ARG A 78 -22.18 3.45 -5.58
C ARG A 78 -21.34 4.49 -4.83
N SER A 79 -20.67 4.06 -3.76
CA SER A 79 -19.78 4.93 -2.99
C SER A 79 -18.47 5.09 -3.76
N PHE A 80 -18.01 6.33 -3.94
CA PHE A 80 -16.70 6.62 -4.50
C PHE A 80 -15.61 6.30 -3.46
N ARG A 81 -14.72 5.36 -3.78
CA ARG A 81 -13.72 4.80 -2.86
C ARG A 81 -12.31 5.04 -3.39
N LEU A 82 -11.93 6.31 -3.52
CA LEU A 82 -10.61 6.68 -4.00
C LEU A 82 -9.58 6.59 -2.89
N VAL A 83 -8.44 5.98 -3.21
CA VAL A 83 -7.25 5.94 -2.38
C VAL A 83 -6.09 6.45 -3.20
N VAL A 84 -5.41 7.48 -2.69
CA VAL A 84 -4.17 8.01 -3.26
C VAL A 84 -3.01 7.50 -2.42
N ILE A 85 -2.04 6.86 -3.06
CA ILE A 85 -0.85 6.35 -2.39
C ILE A 85 0.36 7.02 -3.02
N ASP A 86 1.02 7.89 -2.24
CA ASP A 86 2.28 8.50 -2.62
C ASP A 86 3.46 7.61 -2.22
N GLU A 87 4.50 7.60 -3.06
CA GLU A 87 5.67 6.71 -2.94
C GLU A 87 5.27 5.24 -2.69
N ALA A 88 4.19 4.81 -3.35
CA ALA A 88 3.63 3.48 -3.13
C ALA A 88 4.64 2.41 -3.54
N PHE A 89 4.80 1.37 -2.70
CA PHE A 89 5.62 0.20 -3.04
C PHE A 89 7.11 0.50 -3.30
N GLY A 90 7.58 1.73 -3.03
CA GLY A 90 8.96 2.15 -3.30
C GLY A 90 10.00 1.45 -2.41
N ARG A 91 9.61 1.08 -1.17
CA ARG A 91 10.49 0.38 -0.21
C ARG A 91 10.14 -1.09 0.02
N GLY A 92 8.98 -1.54 -0.48
CA GLY A 92 8.49 -2.88 -0.24
C GLY A 92 8.96 -3.91 -1.26
N SER A 93 8.90 -5.18 -0.87
CA SER A 93 9.13 -6.28 -1.81
C SER A 93 8.04 -6.30 -2.89
N ASP A 94 8.38 -6.81 -4.07
CA ASP A 94 7.43 -6.94 -5.18
C ASP A 94 6.25 -7.85 -4.80
N GLU A 95 6.47 -8.84 -3.93
CA GLU A 95 5.42 -9.71 -3.38
C GLU A 95 4.44 -8.95 -2.47
N SER A 96 4.95 -8.18 -1.51
CA SER A 96 4.11 -7.37 -0.61
C SER A 96 3.28 -6.35 -1.39
N ALA A 97 3.87 -5.78 -2.44
CA ALA A 97 3.19 -4.83 -3.31
C ALA A 97 2.04 -5.48 -4.10
N ARG A 98 2.27 -6.65 -4.71
CA ARG A 98 1.20 -7.42 -5.37
C ARG A 98 0.08 -7.76 -4.39
N TYR A 99 0.42 -8.23 -3.19
CA TYR A 99 -0.55 -8.54 -2.15
C TYR A 99 -1.44 -7.32 -1.81
N GLY A 100 -0.83 -6.15 -1.60
CA GLY A 100 -1.58 -4.91 -1.34
C GLY A 100 -2.50 -4.52 -2.49
N LEU A 101 -2.02 -4.60 -3.73
CA LEU A 101 -2.80 -4.28 -4.94
C LEU A 101 -3.99 -5.24 -5.14
N GLU A 102 -3.77 -6.55 -4.98
CA GLU A 102 -4.85 -7.55 -5.03
C GLU A 102 -5.91 -7.30 -3.95
N LEU A 103 -5.47 -6.95 -2.74
CA LEU A 103 -6.36 -6.66 -1.63
C LEU A 103 -7.25 -5.44 -1.93
N PHE A 104 -6.67 -4.35 -2.43
CA PHE A 104 -7.43 -3.16 -2.82
C PHE A 104 -8.41 -3.42 -3.96
N GLN A 105 -8.02 -4.24 -4.95
CA GLN A 105 -8.89 -4.66 -6.03
C GLN A 105 -10.10 -5.45 -5.49
N ARG A 106 -9.87 -6.41 -4.58
CA ARG A 106 -10.95 -7.19 -3.95
C ARG A 106 -11.89 -6.34 -3.10
N LEU A 107 -11.40 -5.26 -2.51
CA LEU A 107 -12.21 -4.30 -1.76
C LEU A 107 -12.96 -3.30 -2.65
N GLY A 108 -12.74 -3.34 -3.97
CA GLY A 108 -13.38 -2.42 -4.92
C GLY A 108 -12.98 -0.96 -4.68
N LEU A 109 -11.71 -0.73 -4.32
CA LEU A 109 -11.14 0.60 -4.15
C LEU A 109 -10.58 1.10 -5.49
N GLN A 110 -10.80 2.37 -5.80
CA GLN A 110 -10.17 3.03 -6.93
C GLN A 110 -8.82 3.60 -6.48
N LEU A 111 -7.73 3.19 -7.14
CA LEU A 111 -6.38 3.58 -6.75
C LEU A 111 -5.82 4.67 -7.67
N LEU A 112 -5.15 5.66 -7.07
CA LEU A 112 -4.21 6.55 -7.73
C LEU A 112 -2.86 6.37 -7.07
N ILE A 113 -1.90 5.82 -7.81
CA ILE A 113 -0.58 5.48 -7.28
C ILE A 113 0.45 6.44 -7.87
N VAL A 114 1.22 7.08 -7.00
CA VAL A 114 2.42 7.85 -7.36
C VAL A 114 3.61 7.04 -6.90
N THR A 115 4.48 6.68 -7.84
CA THR A 115 5.64 5.81 -7.60
C THR A 115 6.78 6.17 -8.55
N PRO A 116 8.04 5.92 -8.16
CA PRO A 116 9.16 5.92 -9.07
C PRO A 116 8.97 4.91 -10.21
N LEU A 117 9.57 5.21 -11.37
CA LEU A 117 9.41 4.43 -12.61
C LEU A 117 9.83 2.96 -12.46
N GLN A 118 10.78 2.67 -11.58
CA GLN A 118 11.37 1.34 -11.37
C GLN A 118 10.36 0.29 -10.88
N LYS A 119 9.21 0.71 -10.33
CA LYS A 119 8.19 -0.19 -9.77
C LYS A 119 7.00 -0.43 -10.70
N ILE A 120 7.05 0.12 -11.92
CA ILE A 120 5.93 0.04 -12.86
C ILE A 120 5.54 -1.40 -13.20
N HIS A 121 6.50 -2.34 -13.30
CA HIS A 121 6.23 -3.75 -13.64
C HIS A 121 5.36 -4.48 -12.61
N VAL A 122 5.38 -4.04 -11.35
CA VAL A 122 4.56 -4.63 -10.28
C VAL A 122 3.13 -4.10 -10.32
N ILE A 123 2.98 -2.83 -10.68
CA ILE A 123 1.71 -2.08 -10.57
C ILE A 123 0.92 -2.11 -11.88
N GLU A 124 1.60 -2.19 -13.02
CA GLU A 124 1.02 -2.24 -14.37
C GLU A 124 -0.15 -3.24 -14.49
N PRO A 125 -0.12 -4.46 -13.93
CA PRO A 125 -1.26 -5.39 -14.06
C PRO A 125 -2.55 -4.89 -13.40
N TYR A 126 -2.47 -3.93 -12.48
CA TYR A 126 -3.56 -3.47 -11.63
C TYR A 126 -4.10 -2.07 -12.00
N VAL A 127 -3.54 -1.42 -13.02
CA VAL A 127 -3.90 -0.06 -13.43
C VAL A 127 -4.44 -0.02 -14.86
N ALA A 128 -5.38 0.89 -15.10
CA ALA A 128 -5.96 1.10 -16.44
C ALA A 128 -5.19 2.14 -17.27
N ALA A 129 -4.44 3.02 -16.61
CA ALA A 129 -3.69 4.08 -17.25
C ALA A 129 -2.42 4.40 -16.47
N VAL A 130 -1.42 4.90 -17.18
CA VAL A 130 -0.12 5.30 -16.63
C VAL A 130 0.15 6.75 -17.04
N GLY A 131 0.53 7.58 -16.07
CA GLY A 131 0.97 8.95 -16.28
C GLY A 131 2.47 9.09 -16.02
N TYR A 132 3.23 9.46 -17.04
CA TYR A 132 4.64 9.78 -16.92
C TYR A 132 4.82 11.27 -16.63
N VAL A 133 5.29 11.58 -15.43
CA VAL A 133 5.71 12.93 -15.08
C VAL A 133 7.21 13.04 -15.34
N PHE A 134 7.61 13.99 -16.18
CA PHE A 134 9.00 14.32 -16.41
C PHE A 134 9.20 15.83 -16.33
N ASN A 135 10.34 16.25 -15.81
CA ASN A 135 10.70 17.65 -15.71
C ASN A 135 11.76 17.97 -16.76
N ARG A 136 11.44 18.80 -17.75
CA ARG A 136 12.42 19.23 -18.76
C ARG A 136 13.32 20.30 -18.14
N ASP A 137 14.59 19.95 -17.95
CA ASP A 137 15.64 20.82 -17.42
C ASP A 137 15.33 21.52 -16.07
N GLY A 138 14.42 20.95 -15.27
CA GLY A 138 14.00 21.53 -14.00
C GLY A 138 12.98 22.68 -14.12
N ARG A 139 12.55 23.03 -15.33
CA ARG A 139 11.78 24.27 -15.61
C ARG A 139 10.28 24.03 -15.79
N GLU A 140 9.88 22.84 -16.22
CA GLU A 140 8.50 22.54 -16.55
C GLU A 140 8.17 21.07 -16.26
N SER A 141 7.10 20.85 -15.50
CA SER A 141 6.54 19.52 -15.27
C SER A 141 5.61 19.16 -16.42
N LEU A 142 5.99 18.13 -17.18
CA LEU A 142 5.25 17.62 -18.31
C LEU A 142 4.64 16.27 -17.92
N LEU A 143 3.38 16.06 -18.31
CA LEU A 143 2.65 14.81 -18.10
C LEU A 143 2.35 14.17 -19.44
N ARG A 144 2.81 12.94 -19.62
CA ARG A 144 2.39 12.08 -20.74
C ARG A 144 1.51 10.95 -20.20
N GLN A 145 0.24 10.95 -20.57
CA GLN A 145 -0.71 9.91 -20.19
C GLN A 145 -0.85 8.87 -21.30
N LEU A 146 -0.84 7.59 -20.92
CA LEU A 146 -1.06 6.44 -21.79
C LEU A 146 -2.08 5.51 -21.12
N THR A 147 -2.91 4.83 -21.92
CA THR A 147 -3.64 3.68 -21.38
C THR A 147 -2.65 2.53 -21.16
N VAL A 148 -3.02 1.56 -20.32
CA VAL A 148 -2.15 0.41 -20.04
C VAL A 148 -1.91 -0.43 -21.31
N GLU A 149 -2.88 -0.48 -22.23
CA GLU A 149 -2.75 -1.17 -23.52
C GLU A 149 -1.72 -0.48 -24.42
N ALA A 150 -1.80 0.86 -24.54
CA ALA A 150 -0.82 1.63 -25.31
C ALA A 150 0.59 1.51 -24.70
N TYR A 151 0.69 1.51 -23.36
CA TYR A 151 1.94 1.28 -22.66
C TYR A 151 2.55 -0.09 -22.97
N ARG A 152 1.75 -1.15 -22.96
CA ARG A 152 2.20 -2.52 -23.29
C ARG A 152 2.70 -2.62 -24.73
N ALA A 153 1.94 -2.08 -25.68
CA ALA A 153 2.32 -2.06 -27.09
C ALA A 153 3.64 -1.30 -27.33
N GLU A 154 3.82 -0.12 -26.71
CA GLU A 154 5.09 0.61 -26.82
C GLU A 154 6.27 -0.16 -26.22
N ARG A 155 6.06 -0.88 -25.12
CA ARG A 155 7.13 -1.67 -24.50
C ARG A 155 7.54 -2.84 -25.39
N GLU A 156 6.59 -3.52 -26.01
CA GLU A 156 6.85 -4.61 -26.96
C GLU A 156 7.67 -4.13 -28.16
N ILE A 157 7.31 -2.97 -28.74
CA ILE A 157 8.06 -2.36 -29.84
C ILE A 157 9.51 -2.05 -29.41
N ARG A 158 9.70 -1.42 -28.24
CA ARG A 158 11.04 -1.09 -27.74
C ARG A 158 11.89 -2.33 -27.45
N GLN A 159 11.28 -3.40 -26.93
CA GLN A 159 11.99 -4.66 -26.72
C GLN A 159 12.43 -5.28 -28.05
N ALA A 160 11.56 -5.33 -29.05
CA ALA A 160 11.89 -5.83 -30.38
C ALA A 160 13.01 -5.01 -31.06
N GLU A 161 12.98 -3.68 -30.94
CA GLU A 161 14.04 -2.80 -31.48
C GLU A 161 15.41 -3.03 -30.80
N SER A 162 15.40 -3.29 -29.48
CA SER A 162 16.63 -3.59 -28.73
C SER A 162 17.24 -4.95 -29.07
N GLU A 163 16.41 -5.95 -29.42
CA GLU A 163 16.86 -7.28 -29.82
C GLU A 163 17.40 -7.32 -31.26
N VAL A 164 16.91 -6.46 -32.16
CA VAL A 164 17.39 -6.34 -33.55
C VAL A 164 18.74 -5.62 -33.65
N THR A 165 19.10 -4.83 -32.63
CA THR A 165 20.34 -4.04 -32.61
C THR A 165 21.53 -4.79 -31.96
N THR A 166 21.32 -6.01 -31.46
CA THR A 166 22.34 -6.88 -30.85
C THR A 166 22.70 -8.04 -31.76
#